data_AF-A0A5C8II31-F1
#
_entry.id   AF-A0A5C8II31-F1
#
_cell.length_a   1.000
_cell.length_b   1.000
_cell.length_c   1.000
_cell.angle_alpha   90.00
_cell.angle_beta   90.00
_cell.angle_gamma   90.00
#
_symmetry.space_group_name_H-M   'P 1'
#
loop_
_entity.id
_entity.type
_entity.pdbx_description
1 polymer ?
#
loop_
_entity_poly.entity_id
_entity_poly.type
_entity_poly.pdbx_seq_one_letter_code
_entity_poly.pdbx_strand_id
1 'polypeptide(L)'
;MSSAASHEPDSSTLPGAPAVLVATRSPGVLGAVAVAALVGWALNLLGGLRFPANAPVEWVYNAVLGLDFIAVAIACGIGCLLSISPRPVAQARVMPWAALVLALVAVVAWATTASGLFATATGGRGMYADDTWGVLLVQVPWVLGAVFGAYGYRRPPRPGHNLAALIAIGLWGLVAVGVVASALLYAAGLTD
;
A
#
# COMPACT_ATOMS: atom_id res chain seq x y z
N MET A 1 23.73 -62.99 42.14
CA MET A 1 22.63 -62.24 41.50
C MET A 1 23.19 -60.85 41.19
N SER A 2 23.63 -60.65 39.96
CA SER A 2 24.34 -59.44 39.52
C SER A 2 23.35 -58.44 38.95
N SER A 3 23.30 -57.26 39.55
CA SER A 3 22.43 -56.16 39.15
C SER A 3 22.99 -55.51 37.89
N ALA A 4 22.36 -55.77 36.75
CA ALA A 4 22.65 -55.10 35.50
C ALA A 4 22.05 -53.69 35.55
N ALA A 5 22.89 -52.68 35.80
CA ALA A 5 22.53 -51.28 35.69
C ALA A 5 22.22 -50.96 34.21
N SER A 6 20.96 -50.65 33.94
CA SER A 6 20.50 -50.12 32.66
C SER A 6 21.10 -48.74 32.45
N HIS A 7 22.03 -48.64 31.51
CA HIS A 7 22.58 -47.38 31.04
C HIS A 7 21.53 -46.71 30.16
N GLU A 8 20.75 -45.80 30.75
CA GLU A 8 19.81 -44.95 30.03
C GLU A 8 20.63 -43.97 29.18
N PRO A 9 20.53 -44.00 27.84
CA PRO A 9 21.27 -43.07 27.00
C PRO A 9 20.77 -41.66 27.27
N ASP A 10 21.67 -40.83 27.79
CA ASP A 10 21.49 -39.40 27.98
C ASP A 10 20.91 -38.80 26.69
N SER A 11 19.64 -38.40 26.75
CA SER A 11 18.97 -37.62 25.72
C SER A 11 19.56 -36.22 25.74
N SER A 12 20.79 -36.12 25.25
CA SER A 12 21.49 -34.89 24.94
C SER A 12 20.63 -34.09 23.97
N THR A 13 19.84 -33.20 24.56
CA THR A 13 19.49 -31.87 24.08
C THR A 13 20.08 -31.58 22.71
N LEU A 14 19.29 -31.85 21.67
CA LEU A 14 19.60 -31.42 20.30
C LEU A 14 19.95 -29.93 20.35
N PRO A 15 21.15 -29.51 19.92
CA PRO A 15 21.58 -28.12 20.01
C PRO A 15 20.58 -27.21 19.31
N GLY A 16 20.02 -26.29 20.11
CA GLY A 16 19.16 -25.16 19.77
C GLY A 16 18.65 -25.09 18.35
N ALA A 17 17.51 -25.73 18.08
CA ALA A 17 16.70 -25.33 16.93
C ALA A 17 16.49 -23.81 17.02
N PRO A 18 16.85 -23.04 15.97
CA PRO A 18 16.79 -21.58 16.03
C PRO A 18 15.36 -21.18 16.36
N ALA A 19 15.17 -20.43 17.45
CA ALA A 19 13.88 -19.94 17.86
C ALA A 19 13.25 -19.17 16.69
N VAL A 20 12.27 -19.78 16.03
CA VAL A 20 11.53 -19.13 14.95
C VAL A 20 10.76 -18.00 15.62
N LEU A 21 11.25 -16.78 15.46
CA LEU A 21 10.57 -15.58 15.94
C LEU A 21 9.19 -15.51 15.26
N VAL A 22 8.19 -15.95 16.00
CA VAL A 22 6.78 -15.92 15.60
C VAL A 22 6.38 -14.46 15.46
N ALA A 23 5.97 -14.07 14.26
CA ALA A 23 5.45 -12.75 13.97
C ALA A 23 3.92 -12.79 13.89
N THR A 24 3.28 -11.64 14.06
CA THR A 24 1.84 -11.38 13.86
C THR A 24 1.67 -10.21 12.90
N ARG A 25 0.57 -10.22 12.15
CA ARG A 25 0.15 -9.06 11.33
C ARG A 25 -0.33 -7.94 12.24
N SER A 26 -0.21 -6.69 11.79
CA SER A 26 -0.79 -5.56 12.50
C SER A 26 -2.17 -5.22 11.93
N PRO A 27 -3.28 -5.55 12.62
CA PRO A 27 -4.62 -5.15 12.16
C PRO A 27 -4.74 -3.63 12.08
N GLY A 28 -4.06 -2.89 12.96
CA GLY A 28 -4.05 -1.42 12.92
C GLY A 28 -3.48 -0.83 11.62
N VAL A 29 -2.36 -1.35 11.11
CA VAL A 29 -1.78 -0.86 9.84
C VAL A 29 -2.67 -1.21 8.65
N LEU A 30 -3.17 -2.44 8.60
CA LEU A 30 -4.10 -2.88 7.55
C LEU A 30 -5.38 -2.06 7.56
N GLY A 31 -5.96 -1.83 8.74
CA GLY A 31 -7.15 -0.99 8.90
C GLY A 31 -6.89 0.46 8.51
N ALA A 32 -5.77 1.05 8.91
CA ALA A 32 -5.41 2.41 8.55
C ALA A 32 -5.27 2.60 7.03
N VAL A 33 -4.59 1.68 6.34
CA VAL A 33 -4.47 1.74 4.87
C VAL A 33 -5.82 1.53 4.20
N ALA A 34 -6.66 0.63 4.70
CA ALA A 34 -8.01 0.43 4.16
C ALA A 34 -8.87 1.70 4.29
N VAL A 35 -8.86 2.34 5.46
CA VAL A 35 -9.58 3.60 5.69
C VAL A 35 -9.03 4.72 4.81
N ALA A 36 -7.71 4.87 4.71
CA ALA A 36 -7.09 5.87 3.84
C ALA A 36 -7.50 5.68 2.37
N ALA A 37 -7.56 4.43 1.89
CA ALA A 37 -8.01 4.12 0.54
C ALA A 37 -9.50 4.43 0.33
N LEU A 38 -10.36 4.15 1.31
CA LEU A 38 -11.78 4.54 1.26
C LEU A 38 -11.97 6.06 1.22
N VAL A 39 -11.18 6.81 1.99
CA VAL A 39 -11.18 8.28 1.94
C VAL A 39 -10.73 8.77 0.56
N GLY A 40 -9.63 8.22 0.02
CA GLY A 40 -9.16 8.52 -1.33
C GLY A 40 -10.23 8.26 -2.39
N TRP A 41 -10.88 7.09 -2.33
CA TRP A 41 -12.00 6.75 -3.21
C TRP A 41 -13.15 7.76 -3.11
N ALA A 42 -13.60 8.10 -1.90
CA ALA A 42 -14.71 9.03 -1.69
C ALA A 42 -14.40 10.42 -2.25
N LEU A 43 -13.19 10.93 -2.01
CA LEU A 43 -12.75 12.22 -2.55
C LEU A 43 -12.62 12.20 -4.08
N ASN A 44 -12.08 11.12 -4.64
CA ASN A 44 -11.96 10.91 -6.08
C ASN A 44 -13.35 10.84 -6.75
N LEU A 45 -14.33 10.18 -6.11
CA LEU A 45 -15.71 10.15 -6.58
C LEU A 45 -16.35 11.54 -6.53
N LEU A 46 -16.17 12.27 -5.43
CA LEU A 46 -16.68 13.64 -5.30
C LEU A 46 -16.09 14.59 -6.33
N GLY A 47 -14.81 14.45 -6.66
CA GLY A 47 -14.16 15.14 -7.77
C GLY A 47 -14.81 14.76 -9.10
N GLY A 48 -14.85 13.48 -9.43
CA GLY A 48 -15.43 12.97 -10.68
C GLY A 48 -16.87 13.41 -10.94
N LEU A 49 -17.73 13.41 -9.92
CA LEU A 49 -19.13 13.84 -10.02
C LEU A 49 -19.30 15.30 -10.47
N ARG A 50 -18.24 16.11 -10.40
CA ARG A 50 -18.22 17.52 -10.81
C ARG A 50 -17.43 17.76 -12.09
N PHE A 51 -16.94 16.71 -12.75
CA PHE A 51 -16.25 16.86 -14.03
C PHE A 51 -17.22 17.40 -15.11
N PRO A 52 -16.72 18.16 -16.10
CA PRO A 52 -17.53 18.62 -17.21
C PRO A 52 -18.22 17.46 -17.94
N ALA A 53 -19.47 17.67 -18.39
CA ALA A 53 -20.25 16.62 -19.07
C ALA A 53 -19.63 16.16 -20.40
N ASN A 54 -18.76 16.99 -20.99
CA ASN A 54 -18.03 16.73 -22.23
C ASN A 54 -16.61 16.17 -22.01
N ALA A 55 -16.28 15.70 -20.80
CA ALA A 55 -14.98 15.14 -20.43
C ALA A 55 -15.05 13.61 -20.17
N PRO A 56 -15.39 12.78 -21.18
CA PRO A 56 -15.60 11.34 -20.99
C PRO A 56 -14.29 10.58 -20.72
N VAL A 57 -13.16 11.05 -21.25
CA VAL A 57 -11.86 10.38 -21.09
C VAL A 57 -11.36 10.54 -19.65
N GLU A 58 -11.48 11.74 -19.11
CA GLU A 58 -11.15 12.12 -17.74
C GLU A 58 -12.01 11.33 -16.76
N TRP A 59 -13.30 11.12 -17.08
CA TRP A 59 -14.18 10.25 -16.32
C TRP A 59 -13.71 8.80 -16.27
N VAL A 60 -13.24 8.25 -17.40
CA VAL A 60 -12.67 6.89 -17.44
C VAL A 60 -11.43 6.81 -16.55
N TYR A 61 -10.55 7.80 -16.62
CA TYR A 61 -9.32 7.84 -15.81
C TYR A 61 -9.66 7.90 -14.31
N ASN A 62 -10.58 8.79 -13.93
CA ASN A 62 -11.06 8.92 -12.57
C ASN A 62 -11.73 7.64 -12.06
N ALA A 63 -12.52 6.96 -12.90
CA ALA A 63 -13.18 5.71 -12.53
C ALA A 63 -12.17 4.58 -12.28
N VAL A 64 -11.16 4.44 -13.14
CA VAL A 64 -10.09 3.44 -12.98
C VAL A 64 -9.30 3.67 -11.70
N LEU A 65 -8.90 4.92 -11.42
CA LEU A 65 -8.22 5.26 -10.15
C LEU A 65 -9.13 5.00 -8.93
N GLY A 66 -10.43 5.23 -9.07
CA GLY A 66 -11.42 4.87 -8.06
C GLY A 66 -11.46 3.37 -7.76
N LEU A 67 -11.37 2.52 -8.79
CA LEU A 67 -11.31 1.06 -8.63
C LEU A 67 -10.02 0.62 -7.93
N ASP A 68 -8.89 1.25 -8.21
CA ASP A 68 -7.62 0.99 -7.51
C ASP A 68 -7.73 1.24 -6.01
N PHE A 69 -8.34 2.36 -5.60
CA PHE A 69 -8.60 2.65 -4.19
C PHE A 69 -9.52 1.61 -3.55
N ILE A 70 -10.59 1.20 -4.23
CA ILE A 70 -11.47 0.14 -3.74
C ILE A 70 -10.70 -1.18 -3.59
N ALA A 71 -9.85 -1.54 -4.56
CA ALA A 71 -9.06 -2.77 -4.50
C ALA A 71 -8.12 -2.79 -3.28
N VAL A 72 -7.44 -1.67 -3.01
CA VAL A 72 -6.61 -1.51 -1.79
C VAL A 72 -7.48 -1.62 -0.54
N ALA A 73 -8.62 -0.94 -0.50
CA ALA A 73 -9.53 -0.96 0.64
C ALA A 73 -10.04 -2.36 0.97
N ILE A 74 -10.47 -3.12 -0.05
CA ILE A 74 -10.96 -4.50 0.12
C ILE A 74 -9.82 -5.41 0.58
N ALA A 75 -8.67 -5.38 -0.10
CA ALA A 75 -7.53 -6.24 0.24
C ALA A 75 -7.06 -6.00 1.68
N CYS A 76 -6.80 -4.75 2.05
CA CYS A 76 -6.35 -4.39 3.39
C CYS A 76 -7.46 -4.57 4.44
N GLY A 77 -8.72 -4.33 4.09
CA GLY A 77 -9.88 -4.52 4.98
C GLY A 77 -10.09 -5.98 5.35
N ILE A 78 -10.07 -6.89 4.36
CA ILE A 78 -10.11 -8.34 4.60
C ILE A 78 -8.90 -8.76 5.45
N GLY A 79 -7.70 -8.26 5.11
CA GLY A 79 -6.49 -8.51 5.89
C GLY A 79 -6.62 -8.09 7.36
N CYS A 80 -7.22 -6.92 7.61
CA CYS A 80 -7.48 -6.39 8.94
C CYS A 80 -8.42 -7.32 9.72
N LEU A 81 -9.59 -7.65 9.14
CA LEU A 81 -10.59 -8.53 9.77
C LEU A 81 -10.00 -9.90 10.12
N LEU A 82 -9.23 -10.50 9.22
CA LEU A 82 -8.57 -11.79 9.45
C LEU A 82 -7.44 -11.72 10.49
N SER A 83 -6.94 -10.52 10.81
CA SER A 83 -5.83 -10.30 11.75
C SER A 83 -6.28 -9.82 13.13
N ILE A 84 -7.60 -9.69 13.37
CA ILE A 84 -8.15 -9.34 14.70
C ILE A 84 -7.79 -10.43 15.72
N SER A 85 -7.88 -11.70 15.33
CA SER A 85 -7.39 -12.81 16.14
C SER A 85 -5.90 -13.04 15.84
N PRO A 86 -4.98 -12.77 16.78
CA PRO A 86 -3.55 -12.85 16.52
C PRO A 86 -3.15 -14.30 16.22
N ARG A 87 -2.90 -14.58 14.95
CA ARG A 87 -2.36 -15.87 14.49
C ARG A 87 -0.87 -15.76 14.20
N PRO A 88 -0.06 -16.74 14.64
CA PRO A 88 1.35 -16.80 14.30
C PRO A 88 1.52 -16.92 12.79
N VAL A 89 2.40 -16.11 12.23
CA VAL A 89 2.67 -16.03 10.80
C VAL A 89 4.17 -15.91 10.56
N ALA A 90 4.62 -16.50 9.45
CA ALA A 90 6.01 -16.37 9.03
C ALA A 90 6.39 -14.90 8.84
N GLN A 91 7.65 -14.59 9.12
CA GLN A 91 8.20 -13.25 8.92
C GLN A 91 8.26 -12.92 7.43
N ALA A 92 7.79 -11.72 7.09
CA ALA A 92 7.82 -11.24 5.71
C ALA A 92 9.22 -10.74 5.36
N ARG A 93 10.01 -11.57 4.64
CA ARG A 93 11.37 -11.20 4.21
C ARG A 93 11.36 -10.38 2.91
N VAL A 94 10.54 -10.78 1.95
CA VAL A 94 10.54 -10.19 0.59
C VAL A 94 9.49 -9.09 0.47
N MET A 95 8.32 -9.29 1.07
CA MET A 95 7.15 -8.44 0.89
C MET A 95 7.40 -6.94 1.17
N PRO A 96 8.10 -6.54 2.26
CA PRO A 96 8.34 -5.11 2.54
C PRO A 96 9.26 -4.44 1.51
N TRP A 97 10.26 -5.16 1.00
CA TRP A 97 11.17 -4.63 -0.02
C TRP A 97 10.50 -4.58 -1.39
N ALA A 98 9.71 -5.59 -1.74
CA ALA A 98 8.88 -5.56 -2.94
C ALA A 98 7.90 -4.37 -2.90
N ALA A 99 7.25 -4.13 -1.76
CA ALA A 99 6.38 -2.98 -1.56
C ALA A 99 7.10 -1.66 -1.83
N LEU A 100 8.31 -1.49 -1.27
CA LEU A 100 9.11 -0.29 -1.44
C LEU A 100 9.49 -0.06 -2.91
N VAL A 101 9.98 -1.09 -3.60
CA VAL A 101 10.35 -0.99 -5.02
C VAL A 101 9.14 -0.62 -5.88
N LEU A 102 8.00 -1.28 -5.66
CA LEU A 102 6.77 -1.01 -6.42
C LEU A 102 6.23 0.41 -6.15
N ALA A 103 6.28 0.87 -4.89
CA ALA A 103 5.89 2.22 -4.54
C ALA A 103 6.84 3.28 -5.14
N LEU A 104 8.15 3.00 -5.20
CA LEU A 104 9.11 3.87 -5.87
C LEU A 104 8.86 3.97 -7.37
N VAL A 105 8.55 2.84 -8.04
CA VAL A 105 8.16 2.84 -9.46
C VAL A 105 6.92 3.72 -9.68
N ALA A 106 5.90 3.59 -8.81
CA ALA A 106 4.70 4.40 -8.88
C ALA A 106 4.98 5.90 -8.70
N VAL A 107 5.80 6.27 -7.72
CA VAL A 107 6.19 7.67 -7.47
C VAL A 107 6.96 8.25 -8.63
N VAL A 108 7.92 7.50 -9.20
CA VAL A 108 8.71 7.97 -10.35
C VAL A 108 7.80 8.17 -11.55
N ALA A 109 6.97 7.18 -11.90
CA ALA A 109 6.04 7.29 -13.03
C ALA A 109 5.10 8.50 -12.87
N TRP A 110 4.49 8.66 -11.70
CA TRP A 110 3.65 9.81 -11.39
C TRP A 110 4.41 11.13 -11.47
N ALA A 111 5.55 11.25 -10.79
CA ALA A 111 6.32 12.49 -10.74
C ALA A 111 6.81 12.94 -12.12
N THR A 112 7.09 12.00 -13.03
CA THR A 112 7.49 12.33 -14.41
C THR A 112 6.35 12.82 -15.29
N THR A 113 5.09 12.52 -14.94
CA THR A 113 3.93 12.97 -15.73
C THR A 113 3.12 14.07 -15.03
N ALA A 114 3.33 14.32 -13.74
CA ALA A 114 2.58 15.29 -12.93
C ALA A 114 2.82 16.78 -13.26
N SER A 115 3.15 17.10 -14.52
CA SER A 115 3.36 18.46 -14.99
C SER A 115 2.13 19.35 -14.81
N GLY A 116 0.92 18.80 -14.87
CA GLY A 116 -0.31 19.56 -14.67
C GLY A 116 -0.42 20.12 -13.26
N LEU A 117 -0.14 19.32 -12.24
CA LEU A 117 -0.20 19.70 -10.84
C LEU A 117 0.84 20.77 -10.53
N PHE A 118 2.06 20.63 -11.07
CA PHE A 118 3.11 21.63 -10.92
C PHE A 118 2.76 22.94 -11.65
N ALA A 119 2.25 22.86 -12.88
CA ALA A 119 1.79 24.04 -13.61
C ALA A 119 0.73 24.81 -12.81
N THR A 120 -0.25 24.08 -12.27
CA THR A 120 -1.33 24.63 -11.44
C THR A 120 -0.80 25.26 -10.15
N ALA A 121 0.15 24.62 -9.47
CA ALA A 121 0.79 25.16 -8.28
C ALA A 121 1.56 26.47 -8.56
N THR A 122 2.01 26.68 -9.80
CA THR A 122 2.70 27.91 -10.23
C THR A 122 1.78 28.96 -10.86
N GLY A 123 0.45 28.78 -10.78
CA GLY A 123 -0.54 29.73 -11.28
C GLY A 123 -0.96 29.53 -12.74
N GLY A 124 -0.52 28.45 -13.37
CA GLY A 124 -0.99 28.00 -14.68
C GLY A 124 -2.26 27.15 -14.59
N ARG A 125 -2.69 26.62 -15.73
CA ARG A 125 -3.73 25.60 -15.83
C ARG A 125 -3.09 24.32 -16.33
N GLY A 126 -2.93 23.35 -15.44
CA GLY A 126 -2.43 22.02 -15.80
C GLY A 126 -3.51 21.16 -16.42
N MET A 127 -3.13 20.08 -17.11
CA MET A 127 -4.09 19.11 -17.62
C MET A 127 -4.24 17.94 -16.61
N TYR A 128 -5.48 17.58 -16.24
CA TYR A 128 -5.76 16.45 -15.34
C TYR A 128 -5.20 15.12 -15.86
N ALA A 129 -5.23 14.92 -17.18
CA ALA A 129 -4.73 13.71 -17.82
C ALA A 129 -3.22 13.52 -17.57
N ASP A 130 -2.43 14.58 -17.62
CA ASP A 130 -0.97 14.51 -17.39
C ASP A 130 -0.67 13.99 -15.97
N ASP A 131 -1.42 14.49 -14.98
CA ASP A 131 -1.24 14.17 -13.57
C ASP A 131 -1.57 12.73 -13.20
N THR A 132 -2.42 12.09 -13.99
CA THR A 132 -2.95 10.76 -13.70
C THR A 132 -2.36 9.68 -14.61
N TRP A 133 -1.83 10.06 -15.78
CA TRP A 133 -1.33 9.12 -16.78
C TRP A 133 -0.22 8.20 -16.27
N GLY A 134 0.78 8.74 -15.57
CA GLY A 134 1.89 7.96 -15.03
C GLY A 134 1.40 6.87 -14.08
N VAL A 135 0.41 7.19 -13.23
CA VAL A 135 -0.21 6.23 -12.29
C VAL A 135 -1.02 5.18 -13.04
N LEU A 136 -1.77 5.58 -14.06
CA LEU A 136 -2.54 4.64 -14.90
C LEU A 136 -1.65 3.63 -15.63
N LEU A 137 -0.41 3.98 -15.98
CA LEU A 137 0.52 3.02 -16.60
C LEU A 137 1.08 2.00 -15.60
N VAL A 138 1.12 2.35 -14.31
CA VAL A 138 1.70 1.52 -13.24
C VAL A 138 0.69 1.21 -12.13
N GLN A 139 -0.59 1.08 -12.47
CA GLN A 139 -1.70 0.78 -11.55
C GLN A 139 -1.38 -0.41 -10.65
N VAL A 140 -0.96 -1.51 -11.28
CA VAL A 140 -0.65 -2.75 -10.56
C VAL A 140 0.50 -2.54 -9.56
N PRO A 141 1.68 -1.99 -9.97
CA PRO A 141 2.70 -1.59 -9.00
C PRO A 141 2.21 -0.67 -7.88
N TRP A 142 1.40 0.34 -8.19
CA TRP A 142 0.92 1.31 -7.20
C TRP A 142 0.03 0.65 -6.15
N VAL A 143 -0.97 -0.12 -6.57
CA VAL A 143 -1.88 -0.88 -5.69
C VAL A 143 -1.11 -1.91 -4.86
N LEU A 144 -0.23 -2.68 -5.50
CA LEU A 144 0.55 -3.70 -4.80
C LEU A 144 1.57 -3.10 -3.82
N GLY A 145 2.09 -1.90 -4.09
CA GLY A 145 2.95 -1.16 -3.14
C GLY A 145 2.26 -0.95 -1.79
N ALA A 146 1.01 -0.49 -1.79
CA ALA A 146 0.22 -0.32 -0.58
C ALA A 146 -0.08 -1.64 0.12
N VAL A 147 -0.60 -2.62 -0.63
CA VAL A 147 -1.02 -3.92 -0.09
C VAL A 147 0.18 -4.66 0.49
N PHE A 148 1.30 -4.73 -0.24
CA PHE A 148 2.51 -5.39 0.24
C PHE A 148 3.15 -4.64 1.41
N GLY A 149 3.07 -3.32 1.45
CA GLY A 149 3.51 -2.54 2.61
C GLY A 149 2.68 -2.89 3.85
N ALA A 150 1.35 -2.85 3.73
CA ALA A 150 0.44 -3.09 4.84
C ALA A 150 0.55 -4.53 5.39
N TYR A 151 0.60 -5.54 4.50
CA TYR A 151 0.80 -6.94 4.89
C TYR A 151 2.24 -7.27 5.27
N GLY A 152 3.21 -6.50 4.80
CA GLY A 152 4.63 -6.65 5.11
C GLY A 152 4.99 -6.19 6.53
N TYR A 153 4.20 -5.27 7.10
CA TYR A 153 4.39 -4.78 8.47
C TYR A 153 4.01 -5.85 9.51
N ARG A 154 4.93 -6.15 10.45
CA ARG A 154 4.75 -7.23 11.44
C ARG A 154 5.15 -6.83 12.86
N ARG A 155 4.63 -7.59 13.84
CA ARG A 155 5.01 -7.52 15.27
C ARG A 155 5.49 -8.91 15.76
N PRO A 156 6.56 -9.04 16.56
CA PRO A 156 7.49 -7.99 16.98
C PRO A 156 8.24 -7.39 15.78
N PRO A 157 8.66 -6.11 15.88
CA PRO A 157 9.20 -5.39 14.74
C PRO A 157 10.58 -5.91 14.34
N ARG A 158 10.79 -6.08 13.04
CA ARG A 158 12.14 -6.04 12.45
C ARG A 158 12.34 -4.66 11.86
N PRO A 159 13.21 -3.81 12.44
CA PRO A 159 13.20 -2.37 12.20
C PRO A 159 13.34 -2.03 10.71
N GLY A 160 14.32 -2.60 10.00
CA GLY A 160 14.50 -2.32 8.57
C GLY A 160 13.33 -2.75 7.68
N HIS A 161 12.69 -3.88 7.99
CA HIS A 161 11.56 -4.39 7.19
C HIS A 161 10.28 -3.58 7.45
N ASN A 162 10.00 -3.27 8.71
CA ASN A 162 8.86 -2.43 9.06
C ASN A 162 9.03 -1.01 8.54
N LEU A 163 10.26 -0.46 8.57
CA LEU A 163 10.55 0.85 7.99
C LEU A 163 10.32 0.85 6.48
N ALA A 164 10.83 -0.15 5.75
CA ALA A 164 10.59 -0.28 4.32
C ALA A 164 9.09 -0.37 3.99
N ALA A 165 8.33 -1.15 4.76
CA ALA A 165 6.87 -1.25 4.63
C ALA A 165 6.16 0.10 4.87
N LEU A 166 6.55 0.84 5.91
CA LEU A 166 5.97 2.14 6.23
C LEU A 166 6.32 3.19 5.17
N ILE A 167 7.56 3.21 4.67
CA ILE A 167 7.97 4.08 3.57
C ILE A 167 7.14 3.77 2.32
N ALA A 168 6.96 2.49 1.96
CA ALA A 168 6.14 2.09 0.83
C ALA A 168 4.69 2.60 0.95
N ILE A 169 4.08 2.48 2.14
CA ILE A 169 2.74 3.02 2.42
C ILE A 169 2.72 4.54 2.29
N GLY A 170 3.73 5.24 2.83
CA GLY A 170 3.84 6.69 2.73
C GLY A 170 3.98 7.17 1.28
N LEU A 171 4.80 6.49 0.48
CA LEU A 171 4.98 6.78 -0.95
C LEU A 171 3.71 6.51 -1.75
N TRP A 172 2.99 5.43 -1.47
CA TRP A 172 1.67 5.20 -2.04
C TRP A 172 0.70 6.34 -1.69
N GLY A 173 0.69 6.77 -0.43
CA GLY A 173 -0.15 7.86 0.06
C GLY A 173 0.18 9.20 -0.60
N LEU A 174 1.46 9.48 -0.86
CA LEU A 174 1.90 10.67 -1.59
C LEU A 174 1.29 10.72 -3.00
N VAL A 175 1.39 9.62 -3.75
CA VAL A 175 0.80 9.52 -5.10
C VAL A 175 -0.73 9.63 -5.03
N ALA A 176 -1.35 8.97 -4.04
CA ALA A 176 -2.80 9.06 -3.81
C ALA A 176 -3.27 10.51 -3.57
N VAL A 177 -2.55 11.27 -2.74
CA VAL A 177 -2.85 12.69 -2.53
C VAL A 177 -2.70 13.48 -3.83
N GLY A 178 -1.66 13.21 -4.62
CA GLY A 178 -1.45 13.86 -5.92
C GLY A 178 -2.61 13.65 -6.90
N VAL A 179 -3.03 12.41 -7.12
CA VAL A 179 -4.12 12.09 -8.07
C VAL A 179 -5.47 12.61 -7.58
N VAL A 180 -5.75 12.53 -6.28
CA VAL A 180 -6.99 13.07 -5.68
C VAL A 180 -7.00 14.59 -5.75
N ALA A 181 -5.88 15.25 -5.45
CA ALA A 181 -5.78 16.69 -5.56
C ALA A 181 -6.02 17.16 -7.00
N SER A 182 -5.43 16.48 -8.00
CA SER A 182 -5.67 16.80 -9.41
C SER A 182 -7.15 16.65 -9.79
N ALA A 183 -7.82 15.57 -9.36
CA ALA A 183 -9.26 15.39 -9.59
C ALA A 183 -10.11 16.51 -8.95
N LEU A 184 -9.78 16.92 -7.71
CA LEU A 184 -10.49 18.00 -7.02
C LEU A 184 -10.24 19.38 -7.65
N LEU A 185 -9.03 19.63 -8.15
CA LEU A 185 -8.69 20.88 -8.85
C LEU A 185 -9.41 20.95 -10.21
N TYR A 186 -9.49 19.83 -10.92
CA TYR A 186 -10.24 19.73 -12.18
C TYR A 186 -11.74 19.94 -11.97
N ALA A 187 -12.31 19.30 -10.95
CA ALA A 187 -13.67 19.51 -10.50
C ALA A 187 -13.99 20.97 -10.12
N ALA A 188 -12.99 21.71 -9.64
CA ALA A 188 -13.11 23.13 -9.30
C ALA A 188 -12.93 24.07 -10.50
N GLY A 189 -12.65 23.55 -11.70
CA GLY A 189 -12.35 24.33 -12.90
C GLY A 189 -11.00 25.06 -12.83
N LEU A 190 -10.12 24.67 -11.91
CA LEU A 190 -8.80 25.26 -11.73
C LEU A 190 -7.74 24.66 -12.66
N THR A 191 -8.03 23.49 -13.23
CA THR A 191 -7.23 22.80 -14.26
C THR A 191 -8.06 22.55 -15.50
N ASP A 192 -7.37 22.17 -16.57
CA ASP A 192 -7.91 21.75 -17.87
C ASP A 192 -8.01 20.23 -18.01
#